data_AF-A0A229S415-F1
#
_entry.id   AF-A0A229S415-F1
#
_cell.length_a   1.000
_cell.length_b   1.000
_cell.length_c   1.000
_cell.angle_alpha   90.00
_cell.angle_beta   90.00
_cell.angle_gamma   90.00
#
_symmetry.space_group_name_H-M   'P 1'
#
loop_
_entity.id
_entity.type
_entity.pdbx_description
1 polymer ?
#
loop_
_entity_poly.entity_id
_entity_poly.type
_entity_poly.pdbx_seq_one_letter_code
_entity_poly.pdbx_strand_id
1 'polypeptide(L)' 'MERPHELSAYRAAKVHMFYLPGEATRDHLLHLVEVNLQDVITYAANRNPDVWKITERGVERFPLKKRRG' A
#
# COMPACT_ATOMS: atom_id res chain seq x y z
N MET A 1 -6.25 5.48 -8.79
CA MET A 1 -6.63 5.89 -7.43
C MET A 1 -6.40 7.39 -7.30
N GLU A 2 -7.49 8.16 -7.20
CA GLU A 2 -7.53 9.61 -7.42
C GLU A 2 -7.58 10.44 -6.13
N ARG A 3 -6.99 9.97 -5.01
CA ARG A 3 -7.13 10.65 -3.71
C ARG A 3 -5.78 10.94 -3.04
N PRO A 4 -4.97 11.84 -3.62
CA PRO A 4 -3.64 12.18 -3.09
C PRO A 4 -3.67 12.80 -1.69
N HIS A 5 -4.76 13.45 -1.31
CA HIS A 5 -4.95 14.07 0.02
C HIS A 5 -5.16 13.02 1.13
N GLU A 6 -5.90 11.94 0.85
CA GLU A 6 -6.07 10.83 1.80
C GLU A 6 -4.72 10.12 2.05
N LEU A 7 -3.96 9.85 0.99
CA LEU A 7 -2.62 9.24 1.07
C LEU A 7 -1.66 10.05 1.94
N SER A 8 -1.68 11.38 1.81
CA SER A 8 -0.87 12.25 2.67
C SER A 8 -1.31 12.23 4.13
N ALA A 9 -2.62 12.13 4.38
CA ALA A 9 -3.16 12.07 5.73
C ALA A 9 -2.76 10.77 6.44
N TYR A 10 -2.79 9.63 5.74
CA TYR A 10 -2.36 8.35 6.30
C TYR A 10 -0.87 8.31 6.64
N ARG A 11 -0.01 8.90 5.79
CA ARG A 11 1.41 9.08 6.13
C ARG A 11 1.61 10.00 7.33
N ALA A 12 0.90 11.12 7.38
CA ALA A 12 0.97 12.06 8.51
C ALA A 12 0.50 11.40 9.83
N ALA A 13 -0.51 10.53 9.75
CA ALA A 13 -1.03 9.75 10.86
C ALA A 13 -0.11 8.60 11.29
N LYS A 14 1.01 8.37 10.59
CA LYS A 14 1.96 7.28 10.87
C LYS A 14 1.29 5.89 10.86
N VAL A 15 0.35 5.68 9.94
CA VAL A 15 -0.33 4.40 9.76
C VAL A 15 0.25 3.67 8.56
N HIS A 16 0.65 2.41 8.75
CA HIS A 16 1.01 1.53 7.63
C HIS A 16 -0.24 1.23 6.81
N MET A 17 -0.16 1.46 5.50
CA MET A 17 -1.29 1.25 4.60
C MET A 17 -0.88 0.43 3.39
N PHE A 18 -1.67 -0.59 3.07
CA PHE A 18 -1.45 -1.49 1.95
C PHE A 18 -2.65 -1.42 1.00
N TYR A 19 -2.41 -0.94 -0.21
CA TYR A 19 -3.43 -0.81 -1.24
C TYR A 19 -3.51 -2.04 -2.11
N LEU A 20 -4.73 -2.53 -2.29
CA LEU A 20 -5.07 -3.58 -3.24
C LEU A 20 -5.59 -2.98 -4.56
N PRO A 21 -5.51 -3.73 -5.68
CA PRO A 21 -6.13 -3.32 -6.94
C PRO A 21 -7.64 -3.09 -6.79
N GLY A 22 -8.15 -2.00 -7.35
CA GLY A 22 -9.57 -1.63 -7.22
C GLY A 22 -10.52 -2.47 -8.09
N GLU A 23 -10.05 -2.95 -9.23
CA GLU A 23 -10.80 -3.87 -10.11
C GLU A 23 -10.20 -5.26 -9.97
N ALA A 24 -10.72 -6.04 -9.02
CA ALA A 24 -10.25 -7.39 -8.73
C ALA A 24 -11.38 -8.24 -8.16
N THR A 25 -11.36 -9.54 -8.43
CA THR A 25 -12.25 -10.49 -7.74
C THR A 25 -11.77 -10.68 -6.30
N ARG A 26 -12.67 -11.10 -5.41
CA ARG A 26 -12.32 -11.45 -4.02
C ARG A 26 -11.18 -12.47 -3.96
N ASP A 27 -11.23 -13.50 -4.79
CA ASP A 27 -10.23 -14.57 -4.79
C ASP A 27 -8.86 -14.04 -5.22
N HIS A 28 -8.84 -13.13 -6.20
CA HIS A 28 -7.61 -12.46 -6.60
C HIS A 28 -7.04 -11.59 -5.46
N LEU A 29 -7.89 -10.88 -4.72
CA LEU A 29 -7.45 -10.09 -3.57
C LEU A 29 -6.89 -10.97 -2.45
N LEU A 30 -7.55 -12.09 -2.14
CA LEU A 30 -7.06 -13.06 -1.15
C LEU A 30 -5.72 -13.64 -1.58
N HIS A 31 -5.61 -14.06 -2.84
CA HIS A 31 -4.37 -14.58 -3.39
C HIS A 31 -3.23 -13.56 -3.28
N LEU A 32 -3.48 -12.29 -3.65
CA LEU A 32 -2.47 -11.22 -3.51
C LEU A 32 -2.02 -11.01 -2.07
N VAL A 33 -2.91 -11.09 -1.09
CA VAL A 33 -2.54 -10.99 0.33
C VAL A 33 -1.73 -12.20 0.77
N GLU A 34 -2.16 -13.40 0.39
CA GLU A 34 -1.47 -14.65 0.75
C GLU A 34 -0.03 -14.68 0.23
N VAL A 35 0.17 -14.40 -1.06
CA VAL A 35 1.51 -14.48 -1.68
C VAL A 35 2.45 -13.37 -1.19
N ASN A 36 1.92 -12.23 -0.75
CA ASN A 36 2.71 -11.09 -0.27
C ASN A 36 2.71 -10.97 1.26
N LEU A 37 2.16 -11.94 2.01
CA LEU A 37 1.92 -11.80 3.44
C LEU A 37 3.21 -11.53 4.23
N GLN A 38 4.30 -12.22 3.86
CA GLN A 38 5.61 -12.03 4.50
C GLN A 38 6.12 -10.60 4.35
N ASP A 39 6.00 -10.02 3.17
CA ASP A 39 6.40 -8.63 2.91
C ASP A 39 5.50 -7.65 3.68
N VAL A 40 4.19 -7.88 3.68
CA VAL A 40 3.22 -7.06 4.44
C VAL A 40 3.59 -7.04 5.92
N ILE A 41 3.88 -8.20 6.53
CA ILE A 41 4.30 -8.30 7.94
C ILE A 41 5.62 -7.57 8.15
N THR A 42 6.60 -7.79 7.28
CA THR A 42 7.93 -7.17 7.37
C THR A 42 7.84 -5.64 7.35
N TYR A 43 7.03 -5.08 6.44
CA TYR A 43 6.82 -3.63 6.37
C TYR A 43 5.99 -3.11 7.54
N ALA A 44 4.94 -3.82 7.95
CA ALA A 44 4.10 -3.42 9.09
C ALA A 44 4.87 -3.38 10.41
N ALA A 45 5.86 -4.27 10.60
CA ALA A 45 6.72 -4.29 11.77
C ALA A 45 7.78 -3.17 11.77
N ASN A 46 7.99 -2.48 10.65
CA ASN A 46 8.96 -1.40 10.54
C ASN A 46 8.46 -0.15 11.30
N ARG A 47 9.36 0.54 12.00
CA ARG A 47 9.09 1.78 12.76
C ARG A 47 8.92 3.03 11.88
N ASN A 48 8.98 2.89 10.56
CA ASN A 48 8.74 3.96 9.61
C ASN A 48 7.46 3.67 8.79
N PRO A 49 6.30 4.14 9.27
CA PRO A 49 5.02 3.94 8.59
C PRO A 49 5.01 4.53 7.19
N ASP A 50 4.55 3.74 6.23
CA ASP A 50 4.45 4.15 4.85
C ASP A 50 3.21 3.57 4.17
N VAL A 51 3.02 4.02 2.94
CA VAL A 51 1.98 3.61 2.05
C VAL A 51 2.57 2.73 0.96
N TRP A 52 1.99 1.56 0.82
CA TRP A 52 2.43 0.49 -0.06
C TRP A 52 1.29 0.09 -1.00
N LYS A 53 1.66 -0.44 -2.15
CA LYS A 53 0.76 -1.05 -3.13
C LYS A 53 1.12 -2.52 -3.23
N ILE A 54 0.14 -3.39 -3.04
CA ILE A 54 0.29 -4.83 -3.28
C ILE A 54 0.07 -5.09 -4.76
N THR A 55 0.99 -5.80 -5.38
CA THR A 55 0.92 -6.20 -6.79
C THR A 55 1.22 -7.69 -6.91
N GLU A 56 0.97 -8.28 -8.08
CA GLU A 56 1.38 -9.66 -8.37
C GLU A 56 2.90 -9.87 -8.31
N ARG A 57 3.69 -8.79 -8.42
CA ARG A 57 5.16 -8.83 -8.44
C ARG A 57 5.79 -8.57 -7.07
N GLY A 58 4.98 -8.24 -6.07
CA GLY A 58 5.49 -7.83 -4.76
C GLY A 58 4.76 -6.61 -4.19
N VAL A 59 5.22 -6.20 -3.01
CA VAL A 59 4.78 -4.97 -2.34
C VAL A 59 5.68 -3.81 -2.74
N GLU A 60 5.12 -2.82 -3.42
CA GLU A 60 5.83 -1.65 -3.93
C GLU A 60 5.48 -0.40 -3.12
N ARG A 61 6.46 0.48 -2.86
CA ARG A 61 6.19 1.75 -2.18
C ARG A 61 5.35 2.66 -3.07
N PHE A 62 4.28 3.23 -2.54
CA PHE A 62 3.42 4.10 -3.33
C PHE A 62 4.11 5.44 -3.63
N PRO A 63 4.27 5.83 -4.91
CA PRO A 63 4.88 7.10 -5.26
C PRO A 63 3.89 8.24 -4.98
N LEU A 64 4.15 9.05 -3.95
CA LEU A 64 3.48 10.35 -3.84
C LEU A 64 4.02 11.24 -4.96
N LYS A 65 3.19 11.56 -5.96
CA LYS A 65 3.48 12.69 -6.85
C LYS A 65 3.56 13.95 -5.97
N LYS A 66 4.78 14.43 -5.71
CA LYS A 66 4.96 15.81 -5.23
C LYS A 66 4.34 16.72 -6.28
N ARG A 67 3.33 17.51 -5.92
CA ARG A 67 2.98 18.70 -6.72
C ARG A 67 4.25 19.56 -6.71
N ARG A 68 4.89 19.71 -7.87
CA ARG A 68 5.85 20.79 -8.09
C ARG A 68 5.05 22.08 -7.94
N GLY A 69 5.37 22.83 -6.88
CA GLY A 69 5.00 24.24 -6.78
C GLY A 69 5.81 25.06 -7.77
#